data_AF-A0A2X4TKN1-F1
#
_entry.id   AF-A0A2X4TKN1-F1
#
_cell.length_a   1.000
_cell.length_b   1.000
_cell.length_c   1.000
_cell.angle_alpha   90.00
_cell.angle_beta   90.00
_cell.angle_gamma   90.00
#
_symmetry.space_group_name_H-M   'P 1'
#
loop_
_entity.id
_entity.type
_entity.pdbx_description
1 polymer ?
#
loop_
_entity_poly.entity_id
_entity_poly.type
_entity_poly.pdbx_seq_one_letter_code
_entity_poly.pdbx_strand_id
1 'polypeptide(L)'
;MELPRGSRFSCALGQFVEVSLPRVGEAPISVSDCGNGWIDLLIRNVGKVTSALFTLKEGDNVWLRGCYGNGYPVNTLRHKPLLVVAGGTGVAPVKG
;
A
#
# COMPACT_ATOMS: atom_id res chain seq x y z
N MET A 1 -8.10 4.06 1.25
CA MET A 1 -8.09 5.20 0.28
C MET A 1 -8.96 4.84 -0.90
N GLU A 2 -9.89 5.71 -1.27
CA GLU A 2 -10.79 5.48 -2.40
C GLU A 2 -10.13 5.90 -3.72
N LEU A 3 -10.37 5.11 -4.76
CA LEU A 3 -9.90 5.36 -6.11
C LEU A 3 -11.04 5.93 -6.97
N PRO A 4 -10.73 6.70 -8.03
CA PRO A 4 -11.75 7.25 -8.92
C PRO A 4 -12.66 6.16 -9.51
N ARG A 5 -13.96 6.44 -9.62
CA ARG A 5 -14.92 5.48 -10.22
C ARG A 5 -14.46 5.07 -11.61
N GLY A 6 -14.39 3.76 -11.85
CA GLY A 6 -13.92 3.19 -13.11
C GLY A 6 -12.39 2.99 -13.22
N SER A 7 -11.62 3.33 -12.18
CA SER A 7 -10.18 3.03 -12.15
C SER A 7 -9.94 1.51 -12.10
N ARG A 8 -9.25 0.96 -13.10
CA ARG A 8 -8.74 -0.42 -13.11
C ARG A 8 -7.37 -0.51 -12.44
N PHE A 9 -7.29 -0.10 -11.17
CA PHE A 9 -6.05 -0.25 -10.40
C PHE A 9 -6.01 -1.65 -9.79
N SER A 10 -5.15 -2.52 -10.30
CA SER A 10 -4.97 -3.88 -9.78
C SER A 10 -3.69 -3.96 -8.98
N CYS A 11 -3.79 -4.41 -7.73
CA CYS A 11 -2.64 -4.70 -6.87
C CYS A 11 -2.76 -6.11 -6.33
N ALA A 12 -1.62 -6.70 -6.00
CA ALA A 12 -1.51 -7.99 -5.35
C ALA A 12 -0.75 -7.84 -4.02
N LEU A 13 -1.01 -8.76 -3.08
CA LEU A 13 -0.27 -8.83 -1.83
C LEU A 13 1.23 -8.98 -2.08
N GLY A 14 2.04 -8.28 -1.28
CA GLY A 14 3.48 -8.19 -1.45
C GLY A 14 3.94 -7.13 -2.48
N GLN A 15 3.02 -6.38 -3.08
CA GLN A 15 3.35 -5.20 -3.89
C GLN A 15 3.33 -3.92 -3.05
N PHE A 16 3.84 -2.84 -3.64
CA PHE A 16 3.83 -1.50 -3.06
C PHE A 16 3.41 -0.46 -4.10
N VAL A 17 3.02 0.70 -3.61
CA VAL A 17 2.72 1.88 -4.43
C VAL A 17 3.62 3.03 -4.01
N GLU A 18 3.88 3.93 -4.95
CA GLU A 18 4.52 5.21 -4.65
C GLU A 18 3.42 6.22 -4.29
N VAL A 19 3.48 6.75 -3.06
CA VAL A 19 2.53 7.75 -2.55
C VAL A 19 3.16 9.13 -2.64
N SER A 20 2.53 10.00 -3.43
CA SER A 20 3.03 11.32 -3.80
C SER A 20 2.19 12.44 -3.17
N LEU A 21 2.90 13.46 -2.65
CA LEU A 21 2.34 14.73 -2.21
C LEU A 21 3.04 15.89 -2.92
N PRO A 22 2.30 16.76 -3.65
CA PRO A 22 2.87 17.90 -4.37
C PRO A 22 3.70 18.76 -3.44
N ARG A 23 4.90 19.17 -3.90
CA ARG A 23 5.86 20.01 -3.17
C ARG A 23 6.47 19.36 -1.91
N VAL A 24 6.04 18.16 -1.51
CA VAL A 24 6.60 17.42 -0.37
C VAL A 24 7.60 16.38 -0.86
N GLY A 25 7.16 15.50 -1.77
CA GLY A 25 7.92 14.38 -2.31
C GLY A 25 7.05 13.14 -2.51
N GLU A 26 7.71 11.99 -2.62
CA GLU A 26 7.09 10.69 -2.83
C GLU A 26 7.75 9.64 -1.93
N ALA A 27 7.01 8.63 -1.51
CA ALA A 27 7.55 7.52 -0.75
C ALA A 27 6.91 6.18 -1.15
N PRO A 28 7.69 5.10 -1.26
CA PRO A 28 7.16 3.77 -1.51
C PRO A 28 6.51 3.22 -0.24
N ILE A 29 5.24 2.82 -0.34
CA ILE A 29 4.45 2.25 0.76
C ILE A 29 3.84 0.93 0.31
N SER A 30 4.11 -0.14 1.06
CA SER A 30 3.55 -1.45 0.80
C SER A 30 2.02 -1.43 0.89
N VAL A 31 1.38 -2.13 -0.05
CA VAL A 31 -0.06 -2.34 -0.03
C VAL A 31 -0.38 -3.24 1.15
N SER A 32 -1.25 -2.78 2.04
CA SER A 32 -1.70 -3.58 3.18
C SER A 32 -2.90 -4.45 2.82
N ASP A 33 -3.79 -3.91 2.00
CA ASP A 33 -4.95 -4.59 1.43
C ASP A 33 -5.45 -3.77 0.22
N CYS A 34 -6.21 -4.38 -0.67
CA CYS A 34 -6.80 -3.69 -1.81
C CYS A 34 -8.05 -4.40 -2.33
N GLY A 35 -8.98 -3.62 -2.88
CA GLY A 35 -10.19 -4.16 -3.47
C GLY A 35 -10.73 -3.28 -4.60
N ASN A 36 -11.98 -3.53 -4.98
CA ASN A 36 -12.60 -2.78 -6.07
C ASN A 36 -12.81 -1.32 -5.69
N GLY A 37 -11.97 -0.44 -6.24
CA GLY A 37 -12.06 1.01 -6.05
C GLY A 37 -11.41 1.51 -4.76
N TRP A 38 -10.60 0.70 -4.07
CA TRP A 38 -9.89 1.15 -2.88
C TRP A 38 -8.57 0.42 -2.65
N ILE A 39 -7.69 1.07 -1.90
CA ILE A 39 -6.41 0.55 -1.43
C ILE A 39 -6.17 0.97 0.01
N ASP A 40 -5.68 0.05 0.84
CA ASP A 40 -5.28 0.32 2.21
C ASP A 40 -3.77 0.25 2.37
N LEU A 41 -3.26 1.22 3.11
CA LEU A 41 -1.84 1.40 3.38
C LEU A 41 -1.63 1.51 4.89
N LEU A 42 -0.62 0.82 5.40
CA LEU A 42 -0.18 0.97 6.79
C LEU A 42 1.06 1.85 6.82
N ILE A 43 0.92 3.06 7.37
CA ILE A 43 1.98 4.07 7.37
C ILE A 43 2.37 4.41 8.81
N ARG A 44 3.67 4.41 9.09
CA ARG A 44 4.22 4.95 10.34
C ARG A 44 4.77 6.35 10.11
N ASN A 45 4.44 7.27 11.00
CA ASN A 45 4.91 8.65 10.94
C ASN A 45 6.38 8.75 11.42
N VAL A 46 7.33 8.84 10.49
CA VAL A 46 8.78 8.93 10.80
C VAL A 46 9.57 9.89 9.89
N GLY A 47 9.12 10.11 8.66
CA GLY A 47 9.83 10.92 7.66
C GLY A 47 8.96 11.99 7.02
N LYS A 48 9.58 12.91 6.29
CA LYS A 48 8.96 14.11 5.70
C LYS A 48 7.61 13.82 4.99
N VAL A 49 7.58 12.84 4.08
CA VAL A 49 6.36 12.49 3.34
C VAL A 49 5.31 11.88 4.26
N THR A 50 5.68 10.93 5.11
CA THR A 50 4.75 10.29 6.05
C THR A 50 4.19 11.26 7.07
N SER A 51 4.97 12.23 7.56
CA SER A 51 4.48 13.26 8.47
C SER A 51 3.48 14.18 7.79
N ALA A 52 3.69 14.52 6.52
CA ALA A 52 2.73 15.30 5.75
C ALA A 52 1.44 14.52 5.49
N LEU A 53 1.53 13.22 5.18
CA LEU A 53 0.35 12.35 5.03
C LEU A 53 -0.51 12.31 6.31
N PHE A 54 0.11 12.35 7.49
CA PHE A 54 -0.60 12.40 8.77
C PHE A 54 -1.32 13.73 9.06
N THR A 55 -1.09 14.77 8.26
CA THR A 55 -1.84 16.04 8.36
C THR A 55 -3.08 16.10 7.47
N LEU A 56 -3.25 15.12 6.58
CA LEU A 56 -4.38 15.05 5.67
C LEU A 56 -5.66 14.64 6.40
N LYS A 57 -6.79 15.03 5.82
CA LYS A 57 -8.14 14.68 6.26
C LYS A 57 -8.85 13.88 5.19
N GLU A 58 -9.96 13.26 5.58
CA GLU A 58 -10.87 12.63 4.62
C GLU A 58 -11.30 13.64 3.55
N GLY A 59 -11.25 13.21 2.29
CA GLY A 59 -11.52 14.05 1.13
C GLY A 59 -10.29 14.75 0.53
N ASP A 60 -9.14 14.77 1.23
CA ASP A 60 -7.91 15.28 0.65
C ASP A 60 -7.38 14.32 -0.43
N ASN A 61 -6.80 14.91 -1.48
CA ASN A 61 -6.24 14.15 -2.59
C ASN A 61 -4.77 13.80 -2.34
N VAL A 62 -4.42 12.58 -2.75
CA VAL A 62 -3.04 12.09 -2.84
C VAL A 62 -2.85 11.44 -4.19
N TRP A 63 -1.60 11.38 -4.64
CA TRP A 63 -1.26 10.80 -5.94
C TRP A 63 -0.62 9.44 -5.71
N LEU A 64 -1.01 8.47 -6.52
CA LEU A 64 -0.50 7.11 -6.47
C LEU A 64 0.12 6.73 -7.80
N ARG A 65 1.28 6.05 -7.76
CA ARG A 65 1.86 5.34 -8.91
C ARG A 65 2.14 3.88 -8.54
N GLY A 66 1.99 2.98 -9.52
CA GLY A 66 2.17 1.55 -9.33
C GLY A 66 1.04 0.73 -9.97
N CYS A 67 0.80 -0.50 -9.55
CA CYS A 67 1.49 -1.24 -8.48
C CYS A 67 2.89 -1.75 -8.88
N TYR A 68 3.87 -1.66 -7.97
CA TYR A 68 5.25 -2.11 -8.16
C TYR A 68 5.58 -3.35 -7.30
N GLY A 69 6.62 -4.08 -7.70
CA GLY A 69 7.02 -5.34 -7.08
C GLY A 69 6.33 -6.56 -7.70
N ASN A 70 6.85 -7.75 -7.43
CA ASN A 70 6.35 -9.00 -8.04
C ASN A 70 5.17 -9.64 -7.31
N GLY A 71 4.84 -9.15 -6.11
CA GLY A 71 3.84 -9.77 -5.23
C GLY A 71 4.28 -11.15 -4.72
N TYR A 72 3.46 -11.75 -3.86
CA TYR A 72 3.70 -13.11 -3.39
C TYR A 72 3.26 -14.15 -4.42
N PRO A 73 4.01 -15.25 -4.60
CA PRO A 73 3.63 -16.33 -5.51
C PRO A 73 2.54 -17.22 -4.87
N VAL A 74 1.37 -16.65 -4.59
CA VAL A 74 0.29 -17.28 -3.81
C VAL A 74 -0.05 -18.68 -4.34
N ASN A 75 -0.10 -18.87 -5.66
CA ASN A 75 -0.42 -20.15 -6.28
C ASN A 75 0.57 -21.27 -5.94
N THR A 76 1.85 -20.97 -5.72
CA THR A 76 2.85 -21.98 -5.35
C THR A 76 2.88 -22.25 -3.85
N LEU A 77 2.30 -21.35 -3.05
CA LEU A 77 2.25 -21.40 -1.59
C LEU A 77 0.95 -22.00 -1.05
N ARG A 78 -0.12 -22.05 -1.86
CA ARG A 78 -1.40 -22.65 -1.47
C ARG A 78 -1.23 -24.08 -0.96
N HIS A 79 -1.98 -24.42 0.09
CA HIS A 79 -2.02 -25.74 0.73
C HIS A 79 -0.70 -26.23 1.31
N LYS A 80 0.28 -25.34 1.49
CA LYS A 80 1.53 -25.65 2.19
C LYS A 80 1.50 -25.04 3.59
N PRO A 81 2.18 -25.66 4.58
CA PRO A 81 2.42 -25.00 5.85
C PRO A 81 3.30 -23.77 5.59
N LEU A 82 2.85 -22.60 6.07
CA LEU A 82 3.56 -21.32 5.92
C LEU A 82 3.88 -20.76 7.30
N LEU A 83 5.12 -20.29 7.46
CA LEU A 83 5.52 -19.45 8.58
C LEU A 83 5.69 -18.02 8.05
N VAL A 84 4.87 -17.10 8.55
CA VAL A 84 4.95 -15.68 8.22
C VAL A 84 5.50 -14.94 9.44
N VAL A 85 6.62 -14.24 9.25
CA VAL A 85 7.26 -13.44 10.31
C VAL A 85 7.24 -11.99 9.87
N ALA A 86 6.62 -11.13 10.67
CA ALA A 86 6.54 -9.70 10.42
C ALA A 86 6.61 -8.91 11.74
N GLY A 87 7.04 -7.66 11.65
CA GLY A 87 7.16 -6.76 12.79
C GLY A 87 7.02 -5.29 12.37
N GLY A 88 6.43 -4.48 13.24
CA GLY A 88 6.17 -3.07 12.96
C GLY A 88 5.35 -2.88 11.68
N THR A 89 5.78 -1.97 10.80
CA THR A 89 5.13 -1.74 9.49
C THR A 89 5.37 -2.86 8.49
N GLY A 90 6.29 -3.79 8.76
CA GLY A 90 6.48 -4.99 7.95
C GLY A 90 5.27 -5.93 7.94
N VAL A 91 4.28 -5.69 8.82
CA VAL A 91 2.99 -6.39 8.82
C VAL A 91 2.12 -5.99 7.61
N ALA A 92 2.33 -4.80 7.05
CA ALA A 92 1.50 -4.29 5.94
C ALA A 92 1.37 -5.31 4.78
N PRO A 93 2.46 -5.73 4.11
CA PRO A 93 2.32 -6.59 2.94
C PRO A 93 1.77 -7.99 3.26
N VAL A 94 1.85 -8.46 4.50
CA VAL A 94 1.48 -9.84 4.89
C VAL A 94 0.13 -9.96 5.60
N LYS A 95 -0.58 -8.85 5.81
CA LYS A 95 -1.87 -8.83 6.52
C LYS A 95 -3.00 -9.44 5.69
N GLY A 96 -3.04 -9.11 4.40
CA GLY A 96 -4.20 -9.29 3.52
C GLY A 96 -4.65 -10.72 3.29
#